data_AF-A0AAV3H7X6-F1
#
_entry.id   AF-A0AAV3H7X6-F1
#
_cell.length_a   1.000
_cell.length_b   1.000
_cell.length_c   1.000
_cell.angle_alpha   90.00
_cell.angle_beta   90.00
_cell.angle_gamma   90.00
#
_symmetry.space_group_name_H-M   'P 1'
#
loop_
_entity.id
_entity.type
_entity.pdbx_description
1 polymer ?
#
loop_
_entity_poly.entity_id
_entity_poly.type
_entity_poly.pdbx_seq_one_letter_code
_entity_poly.pdbx_strand_id
1 'polypeptide(L)'
;MAFKHYDVVRAASPSDLAKRITQKLKEGWQPYGSALISTAGYGAEFIQPVVSEGSISSPEEPGNRPTTSAPSVAPEYYYVIALAGQSNGMSYGEGLPLPDTFDSPDPRIKQLARRSTVTPGGAVCKYNDIIPADHCLHDVQDMSRLNHP
;
A
#
# COMPACT_ATOMS: atom_id res chain seq x y z
N MET A 1 20.82 -12.86 -5.84
CA MET A 1 19.66 -13.18 -4.98
C MET A 1 18.93 -11.89 -4.71
N ALA A 2 17.66 -11.80 -5.08
CA ALA A 2 16.84 -10.60 -4.92
C ALA A 2 15.65 -10.98 -4.02
N PHE A 3 15.70 -10.54 -2.76
CA PHE A 3 14.61 -10.75 -1.81
C PHE A 3 13.40 -9.92 -2.24
N LYS A 4 12.20 -10.54 -2.21
CA LYS A 4 10.96 -9.87 -2.62
C LYS A 4 10.22 -9.22 -1.44
N HIS A 5 10.54 -9.65 -0.23
CA HIS A 5 9.85 -9.23 0.97
C HIS A 5 10.83 -8.95 2.09
N TYR A 6 10.53 -7.89 2.85
CA TYR A 6 11.33 -7.37 3.95
C TYR A 6 10.42 -7.17 5.14
N ASP A 7 10.90 -7.52 6.32
CA ASP A 7 10.21 -7.29 7.59
C ASP A 7 11.25 -7.07 8.70
N VAL A 8 10.79 -6.57 9.85
CA VAL A 8 11.64 -6.24 10.99
C VAL A 8 11.06 -6.84 12.26
N VAL A 9 11.80 -7.75 12.88
CA VAL A 9 11.44 -8.30 14.19
C VAL A 9 11.99 -7.39 15.28
N ARG A 10 11.11 -6.95 16.18
CA ARG A 10 11.47 -6.13 17.35
C ARG A 10 11.11 -6.85 18.64
N ALA A 11 11.92 -6.69 19.68
CA ALA A 11 11.63 -7.17 21.04
C ALA A 11 12.34 -6.32 22.11
N ALA A 12 11.82 -6.33 23.33
CA ALA A 12 12.42 -5.64 24.47
C ALA A 12 13.52 -6.45 25.18
N SER A 13 13.76 -7.70 24.76
CA SER A 13 14.79 -8.58 25.33
C SER A 13 15.41 -9.51 24.28
N PRO A 14 16.65 -9.99 24.48
CA PRO A 14 17.30 -10.94 23.56
C PRO A 14 16.55 -12.27 23.44
N SER A 15 15.98 -12.76 24.55
CA SER A 15 15.27 -14.04 24.58
C SER A 15 13.95 -13.96 23.82
N ASP A 16 13.24 -12.85 23.93
CA ASP A 16 12.00 -12.62 23.15
C ASP A 16 12.29 -12.41 21.67
N LEU A 17 13.41 -11.73 21.35
CA LEU A 17 13.86 -11.63 19.96
C LEU A 17 14.15 -13.01 19.38
N ALA A 18 14.89 -13.86 20.10
CA ALA A 18 15.20 -15.22 19.65
C ALA A 18 13.94 -16.05 19.40
N LYS A 19 12.92 -15.97 20.28
CA LYS A 19 11.63 -16.66 20.08
C LYS A 19 10.92 -16.18 18.82
N ARG A 20 10.85 -14.86 18.60
CA ARG A 20 10.17 -14.27 17.43
C ARG A 20 10.91 -14.58 16.12
N ILE A 21 12.24 -14.57 16.12
CA ILE A 21 13.04 -14.99 14.96
C ILE A 21 12.80 -16.48 14.67
N THR A 22 12.78 -17.34 15.69
CA THR A 22 12.51 -18.78 15.51
C THR A 22 11.15 -19.02 14.86
N GLN A 23 10.15 -18.21 15.19
CA GLN A 23 8.84 -18.27 14.56
C GLN A 23 8.90 -17.82 13.07
N LYS A 24 9.56 -16.69 12.78
CA LYS A 24 9.75 -16.20 11.41
C LYS A 24 10.53 -17.18 10.52
N LEU A 25 11.52 -17.89 11.08
CA LEU A 25 12.24 -18.95 10.37
C LEU A 25 11.31 -20.10 9.93
N LYS A 26 10.36 -20.50 10.78
CA LYS A 26 9.35 -21.52 10.42
C LYS A 26 8.40 -21.05 9.32
N GLU A 27 8.17 -19.74 9.25
CA GLU A 27 7.38 -19.09 8.21
C GLU A 27 8.15 -18.88 6.89
N GLY A 28 9.41 -19.32 6.79
CA GLY A 28 10.21 -19.20 5.57
C GLY A 28 10.90 -17.85 5.39
N TRP A 29 11.02 -17.07 6.47
CA TRP A 29 11.89 -15.90 6.51
C TRP A 29 13.32 -16.30 6.92
N GLN A 30 14.29 -15.44 6.62
CA GLN A 30 15.66 -15.58 7.08
C GLN A 30 16.21 -14.24 7.58
N PRO A 31 17.07 -14.23 8.62
CA PRO A 31 17.76 -13.02 9.07
C PRO A 31 18.53 -12.36 7.95
N TYR A 32 18.44 -11.04 7.89
CA TYR A 32 19.17 -10.22 6.95
C TYR A 32 20.13 -9.30 7.72
N GLY A 33 21.42 -9.59 7.61
CA GLY A 33 22.45 -8.88 8.37
C GLY A 33 22.39 -9.14 9.87
N SER A 34 23.15 -8.35 10.62
CA SER A 34 23.28 -8.49 12.08
C SER A 34 22.12 -7.84 12.83
N ALA A 35 21.76 -8.41 13.98
CA ALA A 35 20.85 -7.78 14.92
C ALA A 35 21.44 -6.46 15.45
N LEU A 36 20.57 -5.50 15.72
CA LEU A 36 20.90 -4.17 16.21
C LEU A 36 20.19 -3.91 17.53
N ILE A 37 20.81 -3.11 18.39
CA ILE A 37 20.22 -2.64 19.64
C ILE A 37 19.96 -1.15 19.50
N SER A 38 18.71 -0.73 19.68
CA SER A 38 18.32 0.67 19.74
C SER A 38 18.00 1.05 21.17
N THR A 39 18.59 2.14 21.66
CA THR A 39 18.28 2.73 22.98
C THR A 39 17.55 4.06 22.85
N ALA A 40 16.98 4.36 21.68
CA ALA A 40 16.39 5.66 21.36
C ALA A 40 14.98 5.89 21.98
N GLY A 41 14.51 5.03 22.88
CA GLY A 41 13.18 5.10 23.53
C GLY A 41 13.20 4.75 25.03
N TYR A 42 12.04 4.38 25.59
CA TYR A 42 11.85 3.99 27.01
C TYR A 42 12.45 2.61 27.37
N GLY A 43 13.59 2.24 26.80
CA GLY A 43 14.26 0.95 27.02
C GLY A 43 15.16 0.53 25.85
N ALA A 44 15.93 -0.54 26.04
CA ALA A 44 16.71 -1.16 24.97
C ALA A 44 15.82 -2.07 24.11
N GLU A 45 15.71 -1.76 22.82
CA GLU A 45 15.02 -2.57 21.82
C GLU A 45 16.03 -3.36 20.99
N PHE A 46 15.76 -4.66 20.84
CA PHE A 46 16.52 -5.57 19.99
C PHE A 46 15.78 -5.74 18.67
N ILE A 47 16.49 -5.50 17.57
CA ILE A 47 15.92 -5.40 16.22
C ILE A 47 16.67 -6.33 15.28
N GLN A 48 15.96 -7.21 14.56
CA GLN A 48 16.52 -8.06 13.52
C GLN A 48 15.74 -7.86 12.21
N PRO A 49 16.37 -7.33 11.15
CA PRO A 49 15.80 -7.38 9.81
C PRO A 49 15.71 -8.82 9.32
N VAL A 50 14.63 -9.16 8.63
CA VAL A 50 14.41 -10.48 8.02
C VAL A 50 13.90 -10.31 6.59
N VAL A 51 14.23 -11.28 5.74
CA VAL A 51 13.87 -11.30 4.31
C VAL A 51 13.30 -12.65 3.91
N SER A 52 12.53 -12.69 2.83
CA SER A 52 12.09 -13.95 2.21
C SER A 52 12.09 -13.86 0.68
N GLU A 53 12.46 -14.97 0.03
CA GLU A 53 12.38 -15.14 -1.43
C GLU A 53 11.08 -15.83 -1.88
N GLY A 54 10.41 -16.55 -0.96
CA GLY A 54 9.19 -17.29 -1.24
C GLY A 54 7.93 -16.40 -1.21
N SER A 55 6.84 -16.88 -1.83
CA SER A 55 5.50 -16.35 -1.57
C SER A 55 5.12 -16.71 -0.13
N ILE A 56 5.52 -15.86 0.81
CA ILE A 56 5.21 -16.02 2.22
C ILE A 56 3.71 -15.85 2.39
N SER A 57 3.04 -16.97 2.68
CA SER A 57 1.74 -16.98 3.31
C SER A 57 1.92 -16.20 4.61
N SER A 58 1.48 -14.94 4.67
CA SER A 58 1.46 -14.22 5.95
C SER A 58 0.70 -15.09 6.94
N PRO A 59 1.16 -15.20 8.20
CA PRO A 59 0.42 -15.94 9.21
C PRO A 59 -1.02 -15.43 9.18
N GLU A 60 -1.95 -16.35 8.94
CA GLU A 60 -3.37 -16.07 9.01
C GLU A 60 -3.62 -15.50 10.42
N GLU A 61 -3.94 -14.21 10.49
CA GLU A 61 -4.73 -13.74 11.61
C GLU A 61 -5.99 -14.63 11.66
N PRO A 62 -6.42 -15.09 12.84
CA PRO A 62 -7.71 -15.75 12.96
C PRO A 62 -8.80 -14.73 12.65
N GLY A 63 -9.13 -14.62 11.36
CA GLY A 63 -10.00 -13.59 10.81
C GLY A 63 -9.49 -13.08 9.45
N ASN A 64 -9.92 -13.76 8.38
CA ASN A 64 -9.86 -13.31 6.98
C ASN A 64 -8.48 -13.09 6.33
N ARG A 65 -8.02 -14.11 5.62
CA ARG A 65 -7.34 -13.89 4.34
C ARG A 65 -7.77 -14.93 3.30
N PRO A 66 -8.38 -14.53 2.19
CA PRO A 66 -8.33 -15.32 0.97
C PRO A 66 -7.01 -15.02 0.25
N THR A 67 -6.27 -16.06 -0.09
CA THR A 67 -5.35 -16.06 -1.24
C THR A 67 -6.14 -15.82 -2.53
N THR A 68 -5.55 -15.02 -3.43
CA THR A 68 -5.95 -14.86 -4.84
C THR A 68 -7.27 -14.10 -5.03
N SER A 69 -7.20 -12.97 -5.75
CA SER A 69 -8.27 -11.98 -5.93
C SER A 69 -8.80 -11.43 -4.60
N ALA A 70 -8.43 -10.19 -4.26
CA ALA A 70 -9.17 -9.45 -3.24
C ALA A 70 -10.67 -9.58 -3.58
N PRO A 71 -11.52 -10.06 -2.66
CA PRO A 71 -12.92 -10.17 -2.96
C PRO A 71 -13.41 -8.80 -3.41
N SER A 72 -14.10 -8.78 -4.54
CA SER A 72 -14.79 -7.65 -5.16
C SER A 72 -15.94 -7.16 -4.26
N VAL A 73 -15.68 -6.98 -2.98
CA VAL A 73 -16.66 -6.55 -1.98
C VAL A 73 -16.18 -5.20 -1.49
N ALA A 74 -17.05 -4.20 -1.68
CA ALA A 74 -16.81 -2.87 -1.15
C ALA A 74 -16.55 -2.97 0.37
N PRO A 75 -15.58 -2.22 0.92
CA PRO A 75 -15.36 -2.20 2.35
C PRO A 75 -16.60 -1.67 3.08
N GLU A 76 -16.75 -2.04 4.36
CA GLU A 76 -17.85 -1.56 5.21
C GLU A 76 -17.79 -0.03 5.42
N TYR A 77 -16.58 0.53 5.44
CA TYR A 77 -16.34 1.97 5.58
C TYR A 77 -15.05 2.39 4.86
N TYR A 78 -14.89 3.70 4.67
CA TYR A 78 -13.68 4.31 4.13
C TYR A 78 -13.06 5.27 5.14
N TYR A 79 -11.73 5.29 5.24
CA TYR A 79 -11.02 6.42 5.82
C TYR A 79 -11.01 7.55 4.78
N VAL A 80 -11.43 8.75 5.18
CA VAL A 80 -11.56 9.89 4.28
C VAL A 80 -10.38 10.84 4.47
N ILE A 81 -9.67 11.13 3.37
CA ILE A 81 -8.61 12.14 3.32
C ILE A 81 -9.07 13.20 2.31
N ALA A 82 -9.28 14.43 2.79
CA ALA A 82 -9.63 15.54 1.92
C ALA A 82 -8.36 16.14 1.31
N LEU A 83 -8.29 16.17 -0.02
CA LEU A 83 -7.24 16.86 -0.78
C LEU A 83 -7.81 18.17 -1.31
N ALA A 84 -7.05 19.26 -1.18
CA ALA A 84 -7.42 20.58 -1.66
C ALA A 84 -6.17 21.43 -1.88
N GLY A 85 -6.29 22.44 -2.74
CA GLY A 85 -5.21 23.37 -3.03
C GLY A 85 -5.24 23.83 -4.48
N GLN A 86 -4.07 24.27 -4.95
CA GLN A 86 -3.80 24.61 -6.34
C GLN A 86 -3.04 23.48 -7.04
N SER A 87 -2.37 23.76 -8.16
CA SER A 87 -1.65 22.80 -9.01
C SER A 87 -0.82 21.73 -8.28
N ASN A 88 -0.05 22.10 -7.24
CA ASN A 88 0.80 21.16 -6.50
C ASN A 88 0.02 20.20 -5.57
N GLY A 89 -1.28 20.42 -5.39
CA GLY A 89 -2.19 19.52 -4.66
C GLY A 89 -2.97 18.57 -5.58
N MET A 90 -2.68 18.56 -6.88
CA MET A 90 -3.43 17.83 -7.92
C MET A 90 -2.47 17.30 -9.02
N SER A 91 -3.03 16.71 -10.08
CA SER A 91 -2.28 15.99 -11.13
C SER A 91 -1.61 16.91 -12.17
N TYR A 92 -0.62 17.71 -11.74
CA TYR A 92 0.22 18.56 -12.62
C TYR A 92 1.57 17.91 -13.01
N GLY A 93 1.83 16.67 -12.59
CA GLY A 93 2.99 15.93 -13.06
C GLY A 93 2.88 15.62 -14.54
N GLU A 94 3.86 16.05 -15.35
CA GLU A 94 3.84 15.92 -16.81
C GLU A 94 4.44 14.60 -17.32
N GLY A 95 5.05 13.80 -16.43
CA GLY A 95 5.63 12.50 -16.79
C GLY A 95 4.56 11.50 -17.23
N LEU A 96 4.96 10.55 -18.08
CA LEU A 96 4.06 9.50 -18.57
C LEU A 96 3.50 8.68 -17.38
N PRO A 97 2.18 8.57 -17.23
CA PRO A 97 1.58 7.70 -16.22
C PRO A 97 1.94 6.23 -16.45
N LEU A 98 2.11 5.47 -15.38
CA LEU A 98 2.49 4.06 -15.37
C LEU A 98 1.39 3.17 -14.76
N PRO A 99 0.22 3.03 -15.42
CA PRO A 99 -0.98 2.38 -14.86
C PRO A 99 -0.81 0.88 -14.57
N ASP A 100 0.18 0.23 -15.19
CA ASP A 100 0.49 -1.18 -14.94
C ASP A 100 1.39 -1.38 -13.71
N THR A 101 1.93 -0.29 -13.14
CA THR A 101 2.88 -0.34 -12.01
C THR A 101 2.56 0.69 -10.92
N PHE A 102 3.29 1.79 -10.84
CA PHE A 102 3.22 2.77 -9.75
C PHE A 102 1.89 3.52 -9.69
N ASP A 103 1.25 3.72 -10.84
CA ASP A 103 0.00 4.47 -10.97
C ASP A 103 -1.22 3.54 -11.10
N SER A 104 -1.06 2.26 -10.75
CA SER A 104 -2.12 1.27 -10.87
C SER A 104 -3.22 1.51 -9.83
N PRO A 105 -4.50 1.64 -10.25
CA PRO A 105 -5.61 1.80 -9.32
C PRO A 105 -5.79 0.57 -8.42
N ASP A 106 -5.99 0.78 -7.11
CA ASP A 106 -6.34 -0.29 -6.16
C ASP A 106 -7.87 -0.42 -6.02
N PRO A 107 -8.43 -1.64 -6.03
CA PRO A 107 -9.87 -1.86 -5.86
C PRO A 107 -10.50 -1.25 -4.61
N ARG A 108 -9.71 -0.97 -3.56
CA ARG A 108 -10.16 -0.39 -2.27
C ARG A 108 -9.86 1.10 -2.14
N ILE A 109 -9.01 1.68 -2.99
CA ILE A 109 -8.75 3.13 -2.98
C ILE A 109 -9.74 3.81 -3.94
N LYS A 110 -10.52 4.73 -3.39
CA LYS A 110 -11.62 5.39 -4.09
C LYS A 110 -11.53 6.90 -3.98
N GLN A 111 -12.23 7.58 -4.88
CA GLN A 111 -12.45 9.01 -4.86
C GLN A 111 -13.92 9.33 -5.10
N LEU A 112 -14.31 10.58 -4.83
CA LEU A 112 -15.63 11.10 -5.16
C LEU A 112 -15.62 11.66 -6.58
N ALA A 113 -16.55 11.20 -7.41
CA ALA A 113 -16.62 11.63 -8.79
C ALA A 113 -17.07 13.10 -8.93
N ARG A 114 -16.40 13.85 -9.80
CA ARG A 114 -16.81 15.17 -10.29
C ARG A 114 -17.13 15.25 -11.79
N ARG A 115 -16.36 14.55 -12.64
CA ARG A 115 -16.53 14.51 -14.11
C ARG A 115 -17.78 13.69 -14.50
N SER A 116 -18.13 13.73 -15.79
CA SER A 116 -19.23 12.94 -16.37
C SER A 116 -18.88 11.46 -16.62
N THR A 117 -17.59 11.13 -16.66
CA THR A 117 -17.08 9.77 -16.83
C THR A 117 -15.91 9.50 -15.88
N VAL A 118 -15.71 8.24 -15.49
CA VAL A 118 -14.67 7.82 -14.54
C VAL A 118 -13.26 8.08 -15.09
N THR A 119 -13.06 7.79 -16.38
CA THR A 119 -11.86 8.11 -17.16
C THR A 119 -12.31 8.67 -18.51
N PRO A 120 -11.45 9.36 -19.27
CA PRO A 120 -11.80 9.80 -20.62
C PRO A 120 -12.31 8.64 -21.49
N GLY A 121 -13.57 8.72 -21.93
CA GLY A 121 -14.22 7.67 -22.72
C GLY A 121 -14.68 6.43 -21.93
N GLY A 122 -14.52 6.45 -20.60
CA GLY A 122 -14.91 5.36 -19.71
C GLY A 122 -16.39 5.38 -19.31
N ALA A 123 -16.71 4.62 -18.26
CA ALA A 123 -18.07 4.53 -17.71
C ALA A 123 -18.58 5.88 -17.20
N VAL A 124 -19.88 6.14 -17.35
CA VAL A 124 -20.54 7.34 -16.83
C VAL A 124 -20.57 7.31 -15.30
N CYS A 125 -20.33 8.45 -14.67
CA CYS A 125 -20.49 8.65 -13.23
C CYS A 125 -21.26 9.95 -12.94
N LYS A 126 -21.88 10.02 -11.77
CA LYS A 126 -22.55 11.21 -11.24
C LYS A 126 -21.68 11.88 -10.18
N TYR A 127 -22.01 13.14 -9.89
CA TYR A 127 -21.35 13.87 -8.81
C TYR A 127 -21.46 13.12 -7.48
N ASN A 128 -20.32 12.94 -6.80
CA ASN A 128 -20.11 12.18 -5.56
C ASN A 128 -20.32 10.66 -5.64
N ASP A 129 -20.41 10.06 -6.83
CA ASP A 129 -20.30 8.61 -6.95
C ASP A 129 -18.93 8.14 -6.44
N ILE A 130 -18.90 6.99 -5.75
CA ILE A 130 -17.67 6.35 -5.31
C ILE A 130 -17.07 5.60 -6.50
N ILE A 131 -15.93 6.10 -7.00
CA ILE A 131 -15.25 5.56 -8.19
C ILE A 131 -13.79 5.20 -7.86
N PRO A 132 -13.10 4.39 -8.67
CA PRO A 132 -11.67 4.15 -8.51
C PRO A 132 -10.87 5.47 -8.48
N ALA A 133 -9.88 5.54 -7.58
CA ALA A 133 -8.85 6.58 -7.64
C ALA A 133 -7.73 6.12 -8.58
N ASP A 134 -7.39 6.94 -9.57
CA ASP A 134 -6.24 6.75 -10.46
C ASP A 134 -5.25 7.92 -10.29
N HIS A 135 -4.24 8.01 -11.16
CA HIS A 135 -3.24 9.08 -11.13
C HIS A 135 -3.79 10.47 -11.45
N CYS A 136 -5.01 10.57 -12.01
CA CYS A 136 -5.63 11.82 -12.47
C CYS A 136 -7.01 12.01 -11.83
N LEU A 137 -6.98 12.46 -10.57
CA LEU A 137 -8.15 12.56 -9.71
C LEU A 137 -9.23 13.54 -10.24
N HIS A 138 -10.46 13.39 -9.75
CA HIS A 138 -11.62 14.22 -10.05
C HIS A 138 -11.58 15.58 -9.31
N ASP A 139 -10.47 16.30 -9.44
CA ASP A 139 -10.30 17.68 -8.95
C ASP A 139 -11.24 18.67 -9.66
N VAL A 140 -11.35 19.89 -9.13
CA VAL A 140 -12.19 20.96 -9.72
C VAL A 140 -11.78 21.25 -11.17
N GLN A 141 -10.47 21.28 -11.43
CA GLN A 141 -9.91 21.42 -12.77
C GLN A 141 -9.64 20.03 -13.35
N ASP A 142 -10.21 19.76 -14.52
CA ASP A 142 -10.03 18.48 -15.22
C ASP A 142 -8.72 18.47 -16.03
N MET A 143 -7.74 17.71 -15.53
CA MET A 143 -6.42 17.55 -16.17
C MET A 143 -6.34 16.35 -17.11
N SER A 144 -7.40 15.52 -17.19
CA SER A 144 -7.32 14.20 -17.85
C SER A 144 -7.23 14.20 -19.36
N ARG A 145 -7.33 15.38 -19.98
CA ARG A 145 -7.14 15.56 -21.43
C ARG A 145 -5.73 16.04 -21.78
N LEU A 146 -4.89 16.31 -20.77
CA LEU A 146 -3.51 16.69 -20.95
C LEU A 146 -2.66 15.42 -20.97
N ASN A 147 -2.52 14.86 -22.16
CA ASN A 147 -1.78 13.63 -22.37
C ASN A 147 -0.29 13.93 -22.57
N HIS A 148 0.57 13.04 -22.07
CA HIS A 148 1.97 13.00 -22.48
C HIS A 148 2.04 12.81 -24.02
N PRO A 149 2.97 13.49 -24.72
CA PRO A 149 3.15 13.35 -26.17
C PRO A 149 3.58 11.94 -26.59
#